data_AF-A0AB36YIN6-F1
#
_entry.id   AF-A0AB36YIN6-F1
#
_cell.length_a   1.000
_cell.length_b   1.000
_cell.length_c   1.000
_cell.angle_alpha   90.00
_cell.angle_beta   90.00
_cell.angle_gamma   90.00
#
_symmetry.space_group_name_H-M   'P 1'
#
loop_
_entity.id
_entity.type
_entity.pdbx_description
1 polymer ?
#
loop_
_entity_poly.entity_id
_entity_poly.type
_entity_poly.pdbx_seq_one_letter_code
_entity_poly.pdbx_strand_id
1 'polypeptide(L)'
;VPFSYYTRTVPFPFLPQQPCYLTYTNPRTHELIAAARDRSPMFTGAITGRGPRYCPSIEDKVFRFADKDRHQIFLEPESQFSQEIYA
;
A
#
# COMPACT_ATOMS: atom_id res chain seq x y z
N VAL A 1 -13.71 16.06 11.01
CA VAL A 1 -13.28 16.78 12.23
C VAL A 1 -11.78 16.96 12.18
N PRO A 2 -11.21 18.02 12.77
CA PRO A 2 -9.77 18.19 12.83
C PRO A 2 -9.12 17.10 13.69
N PHE A 3 -7.86 16.77 13.37
CA PHE A 3 -7.06 15.85 14.18
C PHE A 3 -6.62 16.48 15.53
N SER A 4 -6.38 17.80 15.56
CA SER A 4 -5.93 18.53 16.76
C SER A 4 -7.08 19.26 17.45
N TYR A 5 -7.09 19.22 18.79
CA TYR A 5 -8.03 19.98 19.63
C TYR A 5 -7.88 21.50 19.50
N TYR A 6 -6.71 21.98 19.06
CA TYR A 6 -6.43 23.41 18.89
C TYR A 6 -6.84 23.95 17.51
N THR A 7 -7.29 23.10 16.60
CA THR A 7 -7.69 23.54 15.26
C THR A 7 -9.02 24.28 15.32
N ARG A 8 -9.03 25.52 14.80
CA ARG A 8 -10.28 26.24 14.55
C ARG A 8 -11.13 25.45 13.55
N THR A 9 -12.38 25.16 13.89
CA THR A 9 -13.30 24.37 13.06
C THR A 9 -13.94 25.17 11.93
N VAL A 10 -13.76 26.50 11.91
CA VAL A 10 -14.29 27.39 10.88
C VAL A 10 -13.18 28.36 10.42
N PRO A 11 -12.72 28.28 9.14
CA PRO A 11 -13.07 27.27 8.14
C PRO A 11 -12.31 25.95 8.37
N PHE A 12 -12.95 24.79 8.20
CA PHE A 12 -12.29 23.49 8.11
C PHE A 12 -13.06 22.58 7.14
N PRO A 13 -12.39 21.79 6.27
CA PRO A 13 -10.94 21.70 6.06
C PRO A 13 -10.34 22.95 5.40
N PHE A 14 -9.06 23.24 5.69
CA PHE A 14 -8.36 24.41 5.12
C PHE A 14 -7.83 24.15 3.71
N LEU A 15 -7.49 22.89 3.40
CA LEU A 15 -6.95 22.49 2.10
C LEU A 15 -8.03 21.78 1.27
N PRO A 16 -7.98 21.91 -0.07
CA PRO A 16 -8.80 21.09 -0.96
C PRO A 16 -8.65 19.61 -0.62
N GLN A 17 -9.75 18.88 -0.57
CA GLN A 17 -9.70 17.43 -0.35
C GLN A 17 -9.58 16.74 -1.71
N GLN A 18 -8.76 15.70 -1.80
CA GLN A 18 -8.62 14.88 -3.00
C GLN A 18 -9.02 13.43 -2.69
N PRO A 19 -9.64 12.72 -3.65
CA PRO A 19 -9.99 11.33 -3.46
C PRO A 19 -8.74 10.44 -3.61
N CYS A 20 -8.68 9.40 -2.78
CA CYS A 20 -7.89 8.21 -3.09
C CYS A 20 -8.74 7.26 -3.94
N TYR A 21 -8.10 6.44 -4.76
CA TYR A 21 -8.79 5.45 -5.58
C TYR A 21 -8.54 4.05 -5.04
N LEU A 22 -9.46 3.14 -5.36
CA LEU A 22 -9.42 1.77 -4.90
C LEU A 22 -9.29 0.81 -6.08
N THR A 23 -8.31 -0.08 -6.01
CA THR A 23 -8.15 -1.17 -6.96
C THR A 23 -7.77 -2.47 -6.24
N TYR A 24 -7.60 -3.54 -7.00
CA TYR A 24 -7.28 -4.85 -6.49
C TYR A 24 -6.24 -5.53 -7.37
N THR A 25 -5.39 -6.35 -6.75
CA THR A 25 -4.64 -7.38 -7.49
C THR A 25 -5.59 -8.43 -8.05
N ASN A 26 -5.07 -9.27 -8.93
CA ASN A 26 -5.80 -10.38 -9.52
C ASN A 26 -4.89 -11.64 -9.60
N PRO A 27 -5.45 -12.81 -9.96
CA PRO A 27 -4.67 -14.06 -10.04
C PRO A 27 -3.42 -13.94 -10.92
N ARG A 28 -3.51 -13.23 -12.06
CA ARG A 28 -2.37 -12.99 -12.95
C ARG A 28 -1.27 -12.18 -12.26
N THR A 29 -1.62 -11.20 -11.44
CA THR A 29 -0.63 -10.46 -10.62
C THR A 29 0.07 -11.40 -9.63
N HIS A 30 -0.66 -12.32 -9.00
CA HIS A 30 -0.09 -13.26 -8.03
C HIS A 30 0.86 -14.25 -8.69
N GLU A 31 0.50 -14.77 -9.87
CA GLU A 31 1.36 -15.63 -10.69
C GLU A 31 2.69 -14.94 -11.03
N LEU A 32 2.65 -13.68 -11.47
CA LEU A 32 3.85 -12.90 -11.81
C LEU A 32 4.75 -12.68 -10.58
N ILE A 33 4.16 -12.37 -9.43
CA ILE A 33 4.89 -12.21 -8.16
C ILE A 33 5.53 -13.53 -7.73
N ALA A 34 4.79 -14.63 -7.81
CA ALA A 34 5.28 -15.95 -7.43
C ALA A 34 6.42 -16.42 -8.35
N ALA A 35 6.34 -16.14 -9.65
CA ALA A 35 7.39 -16.46 -10.61
C ALA A 35 8.68 -15.66 -10.40
N ALA A 36 8.60 -14.47 -9.78
CA ALA A 36 9.75 -13.61 -9.49
C ALA A 36 10.37 -13.81 -8.09
N ARG A 37 9.94 -14.85 -7.37
CA ARG A 37 10.30 -15.10 -5.96
C ARG A 37 11.79 -15.15 -5.70
N ASP A 38 12.53 -15.78 -6.60
CA ASP A 38 13.99 -15.96 -6.58
C ASP A 38 14.76 -14.64 -6.63
N ARG A 39 14.12 -13.54 -7.04
CA ARG A 39 14.71 -12.20 -7.09
C ARG A 39 14.40 -11.35 -5.87
N SER A 40 13.48 -11.76 -5.00
CA SER A 40 13.11 -10.97 -3.84
C SER A 40 14.09 -11.19 -2.68
N PRO A 41 14.74 -10.13 -2.15
CA PRO A 41 15.60 -10.22 -0.96
C PRO A 41 14.89 -10.79 0.27
N MET A 42 13.55 -10.71 0.31
CA MET A 42 12.70 -11.29 1.35
C MET A 42 12.74 -12.83 1.36
N PHE A 43 12.96 -13.47 0.20
CA PHE A 43 12.95 -14.94 0.06
C PHE A 43 14.33 -15.53 -0.20
N THR A 44 15.31 -14.74 -0.64
CA THR A 44 16.69 -15.21 -0.90
C THR A 44 17.56 -15.23 0.35
N GLY A 45 17.05 -14.79 1.51
CA GLY A 45 17.81 -14.73 2.75
C GLY A 45 18.81 -13.56 2.83
N ALA A 46 18.79 -12.65 1.85
CA ALA A 46 19.60 -11.43 1.87
C ALA A 46 19.14 -10.44 2.96
N ILE A 47 17.86 -10.50 3.35
CA ILE A 47 17.32 -9.73 4.48
C ILE A 47 17.20 -10.65 5.70
N THR A 48 17.91 -10.32 6.77
CA THR A 48 17.89 -11.06 8.05
C THR A 48 16.96 -10.42 9.09
N GLY A 49 16.44 -9.21 8.83
CA GLY A 49 15.52 -8.51 9.70
C GLY A 49 14.07 -8.96 9.51
N ARG A 50 13.30 -9.02 10.61
CA ARG A 50 11.84 -9.18 10.51
C ARG A 50 11.26 -7.94 9.84
N GLY A 51 10.53 -8.14 8.74
CA GLY A 51 9.81 -7.07 8.04
C GLY A 51 8.82 -6.33 8.96
N PRO A 52 8.20 -5.24 8.46
CA PRO A 52 7.24 -4.46 9.23
C PRO A 52 6.13 -5.37 9.79
N ARG A 53 5.81 -5.24 11.09
CA ARG A 53 4.83 -6.11 11.77
C ARG A 53 3.45 -6.13 11.11
N TYR A 54 3.06 -5.03 10.45
CA TYR A 54 1.68 -4.80 9.99
C TYR A 54 1.57 -4.49 8.49
N CYS A 55 2.67 -4.10 7.83
CA CYS A 55 2.71 -3.87 6.39
C CYS A 55 3.73 -4.82 5.74
N PRO A 56 3.37 -6.09 5.54
CA PRO A 56 4.17 -6.98 4.71
C PRO A 56 4.23 -6.45 3.28
N SER A 57 5.34 -6.71 2.60
CA SER A 57 5.48 -6.42 1.18
C SER A 57 4.46 -7.22 0.36
N ILE A 58 4.16 -6.78 -0.87
CA ILE A 58 3.12 -7.43 -1.67
C ILE A 58 3.45 -8.89 -1.95
N GLU A 59 4.74 -9.22 -2.13
CA GLU A 59 5.19 -10.58 -2.28
C GLU A 59 5.03 -11.40 -0.99
N ASP A 60 5.37 -10.86 0.19
CA ASP A 60 5.09 -11.55 1.47
C ASP A 60 3.58 -11.76 1.68
N LYS A 61 2.73 -10.81 1.27
CA LYS A 61 1.26 -10.95 1.32
C LYS A 61 0.76 -12.11 0.46
N VAL A 62 1.18 -12.18 -0.81
CA VAL A 62 0.77 -13.24 -1.75
C VAL A 62 1.16 -14.62 -1.22
N PHE A 63 2.33 -14.77 -0.61
CA PHE A 63 2.76 -16.05 -0.05
C PHE A 63 2.11 -16.38 1.30
N ARG A 64 1.98 -15.41 2.21
CA ARG A 64 1.40 -15.65 3.55
C ARG A 64 -0.11 -15.84 3.51
N PHE A 65 -0.79 -15.17 2.59
CA PHE A 65 -2.26 -15.17 2.46
C PHE A 65 -2.68 -15.72 1.08
N ALA A 66 -2.12 -16.88 0.72
CA ALA A 66 -2.35 -17.52 -0.58
C ALA A 66 -3.80 -17.99 -0.79
N ASP A 67 -4.62 -18.02 0.25
CA ASP A 67 -6.07 -18.28 0.17
C ASP A 67 -6.87 -17.09 -0.37
N LYS A 68 -6.25 -15.91 -0.52
CA LYS A 68 -6.90 -14.70 -1.03
C LYS A 68 -6.71 -14.57 -2.53
N ASP A 69 -7.81 -14.61 -3.28
CA ASP A 69 -7.81 -14.39 -4.74
C ASP A 69 -7.39 -12.97 -5.17
N ARG A 70 -7.45 -12.01 -4.24
CA ARG A 70 -7.09 -10.61 -4.47
C ARG A 70 -6.71 -9.88 -3.17
N HIS A 71 -5.90 -8.84 -3.33
CA HIS A 71 -5.50 -7.90 -2.29
C HIS A 71 -5.90 -6.48 -2.69
N GLN A 72 -6.47 -5.73 -1.75
CA GLN A 72 -6.86 -4.34 -1.95
C GLN A 72 -5.64 -3.42 -2.02
N ILE A 73 -5.67 -2.47 -2.96
CA ILE A 73 -4.63 -1.45 -3.16
C ILE A 73 -5.30 -0.08 -3.19
N PHE A 74 -4.80 0.84 -2.36
CA PHE A 74 -5.18 2.24 -2.42
C PHE A 74 -4.20 2.98 -3.33
N LEU A 75 -4.73 3.77 -4.26
CA LEU A 75 -3.96 4.68 -5.08
C LEU A 75 -4.10 6.07 -4.47
N GLU A 76 -3.05 6.51 -3.78
CA GLU A 76 -3.04 7.73 -3.00
C GLU A 76 -2.21 8.81 -3.73
N PRO A 77 -2.79 9.99 -4.05
CA PRO A 77 -2.00 11.11 -4.53
C PRO A 77 -0.96 11.52 -3.49
N GLU A 78 0.32 11.52 -3.86
CA GLU A 78 1.39 11.88 -2.92
C GLU A 78 1.39 13.37 -2.58
N SER A 79 0.93 14.19 -3.53
CA SER A 79 0.87 15.64 -3.39
C SER A 79 -0.22 16.24 -4.27
N GLN A 80 -0.76 17.38 -3.86
CA GLN A 80 -1.70 18.16 -4.69
C GLN A 80 -1.02 18.80 -5.90
N PHE A 81 0.32 18.83 -5.91
CA PHE A 81 1.13 19.51 -6.91
C PHE A 81 1.90 18.55 -7.82
N SER A 82 1.77 17.23 -7.62
CA SER A 82 2.39 16.22 -8.48
C SER A 82 1.33 15.29 -9.07
N GLN A 83 1.74 14.52 -10.08
CA GLN A 83 0.94 13.45 -10.66
C GLN A 83 1.38 12.07 -10.13
N GLU A 84 2.21 12.05 -9.08
CA GLU A 84 2.73 10.82 -8.48
C GLU A 84 1.67 10.19 -7.58
N ILE A 85 1.56 8.87 -7.68
CA ILE A 85 0.58 8.06 -6.96
C ILE A 85 1.34 6.98 -6.20
N TYR A 86 1.10 6.91 -4.89
CA TYR A 86 1.55 5.81 -4.05
C TYR A 86 0.54 4.67 -4.09
N ALA A 87 1.02 3.43 -4.20
CA ALA A 87 0.23 2.21 -4.34
C ALA A 87 0.76 1.07 -3.46
#